data_AF-A0A7C9MN64-F1
#
_entry.id   AF-A0A7C9MN64-F1
#
_cell.length_a   1.000
_cell.length_b   1.000
_cell.length_c   1.000
_cell.angle_alpha   90.00
_cell.angle_beta   90.00
_cell.angle_gamma   90.00
#
_symmetry.space_group_name_H-M   'P 1'
#
loop_
_entity.id
_entity.type
_entity.pdbx_description
1 polymer ?
#
loop_
_entity_poly.entity_id
_entity_poly.type
_entity_poly.pdbx_seq_one_letter_code
_entity_poly.pdbx_strand_id
1 'polypeptide(L)'
;MDIYLSSPAEAALDEVLARSPGTKLNVLLTIADMPSDFKAYLARYESIINKMALDCGMFSKTNSTVDMTTQQLFAKHAIHSKLNRDRYELVFSFDESFEPDGFEINYVHLARLKSLGIENITPVVHNLKNFEVTAFIRKGYTSVAIGRQKGKTNPKLLFPRVFQAIAYRLHVHLFGITEFNILVGCPATSCDSTSWLDDANTGVVRFWNPAKVGENKTDVIYFPDNEGKIKRGTQVYTQYEYLDEFKGFISNYGLTIRNLNGLKGDLYRQFLGMMYYRTLEDVVTELHRKNPLFTS
;
A
#
# COMPACT_ATOMS: atom_id res chain seq x y z
N MET A 1 -6.20 6.22 9.36
CA MET A 1 -5.63 5.02 8.71
C MET A 1 -4.64 5.51 7.67
N ASP A 2 -3.46 4.92 7.60
CA ASP A 2 -2.42 5.28 6.63
C ASP A 2 -2.44 4.33 5.42
N ILE A 3 -2.39 4.86 4.20
CA ILE A 3 -2.27 4.11 2.95
C ILE A 3 -0.88 4.35 2.36
N TYR A 4 -0.03 3.33 2.42
CA TYR A 4 1.32 3.36 1.89
C TYR A 4 1.31 3.05 0.38
N LEU A 5 1.96 3.90 -0.41
CA LEU A 5 2.24 3.63 -1.81
C LEU A 5 3.47 2.73 -1.89
N SER A 6 3.31 1.55 -2.47
CA SER A 6 4.37 0.54 -2.52
C SER A 6 5.34 0.86 -3.66
N SER A 7 6.61 1.11 -3.30
CA SER A 7 7.76 1.44 -4.14
C SER A 7 7.44 2.44 -5.27
N PRO A 8 7.05 3.68 -4.95
CA PRO A 8 6.74 4.69 -5.95
C PRO A 8 7.96 5.02 -6.82
N ALA A 9 7.77 4.97 -8.13
CA ALA A 9 8.77 5.33 -9.10
C ALA A 9 9.15 6.81 -8.97
N GLU A 10 10.44 7.11 -9.07
CA GLU A 10 10.97 8.47 -8.94
C GLU A 10 10.32 9.45 -9.92
N ALA A 11 10.08 9.04 -11.17
CA ALA A 11 9.41 9.90 -12.14
C ALA A 11 7.99 10.30 -11.71
N ALA A 12 7.24 9.40 -11.06
CA ALA A 12 5.90 9.72 -10.56
C ALA A 12 5.97 10.64 -9.34
N LEU A 13 6.96 10.46 -8.46
CA LEU A 13 7.22 11.38 -7.35
C LEU A 13 7.63 12.78 -7.82
N ASP A 14 8.38 12.88 -8.92
CA ASP A 14 8.71 14.15 -9.56
C ASP A 14 7.46 14.90 -10.04
N GLU A 15 6.48 14.19 -10.59
CA GLU A 15 5.20 14.79 -10.94
C GLU A 15 4.42 15.27 -9.70
N VAL A 16 4.54 14.57 -8.55
CA VAL A 16 3.96 15.04 -7.29
C VAL A 16 4.62 16.34 -6.81
N LEU A 17 5.96 16.40 -6.82
CA LEU A 17 6.70 17.62 -6.47
C LEU A 17 6.30 18.80 -7.36
N ALA A 18 6.14 18.56 -8.66
CA ALA A 18 5.84 19.61 -9.63
C ALA A 18 4.38 20.08 -9.58
N ARG A 19 3.42 19.16 -9.40
CA ARG A 19 1.99 19.44 -9.62
C ARG A 19 1.15 19.52 -8.36
N SER A 20 1.64 18.97 -7.25
CA SER A 20 0.91 18.94 -5.99
C SER A 20 1.83 19.26 -4.81
N PRO A 21 2.56 20.40 -4.85
CA PRO A 21 3.51 20.75 -3.81
C PRO A 21 2.79 20.86 -2.45
N GLY A 22 3.37 20.24 -1.42
CA GLY A 22 2.77 20.15 -0.09
C GLY A 22 1.93 18.90 0.14
N THR A 23 1.66 18.09 -0.89
CA THR A 23 1.06 16.77 -0.68
C THR A 23 2.03 15.86 0.06
N LYS A 24 1.51 15.22 1.11
CA LYS A 24 2.25 14.30 1.96
C LYS A 24 1.78 12.87 1.69
N LEU A 25 2.71 11.98 1.36
CA LEU A 25 2.46 10.60 0.96
C LEU A 25 3.16 9.64 1.92
N ASN A 26 2.48 8.54 2.25
CA ASN A 26 3.08 7.43 2.97
C ASN A 26 3.68 6.46 1.94
N VAL A 27 4.92 6.01 2.17
CA VAL A 27 5.68 5.20 1.19
C VAL A 27 6.14 3.89 1.81
N LEU A 28 5.84 2.77 1.16
CA LEU A 28 6.40 1.47 1.52
C LEU A 28 7.52 1.15 0.55
N LEU A 29 8.76 1.00 1.04
CA LEU A 29 9.90 0.58 0.24
C LEU A 29 10.12 -0.92 0.43
N THR A 30 10.52 -1.61 -0.63
CA THR A 30 10.85 -3.03 -0.58
C THR A 30 12.35 -3.25 -0.71
N ILE A 31 12.93 -4.11 0.13
CA ILE A 31 14.38 -4.42 0.07
C ILE A 31 14.81 -4.96 -1.30
N ALA A 32 13.90 -5.65 -2.00
CA ALA A 32 14.15 -6.18 -3.33
C ALA A 32 14.44 -5.09 -4.38
N ASP A 33 13.87 -3.90 -4.20
CA ASP A 33 13.93 -2.80 -5.16
C ASP A 33 14.13 -1.46 -4.43
N MET A 34 15.25 -1.38 -3.71
CA MET A 34 15.64 -0.17 -2.99
C MET A 34 16.32 0.83 -3.93
N PRO A 35 16.12 2.14 -3.71
CA PRO A 35 16.92 3.17 -4.36
C PRO A 35 18.42 2.91 -4.17
N SER A 36 19.20 3.08 -5.23
CA SER A 36 20.66 2.86 -5.21
C SER A 36 21.37 3.82 -4.27
N ASP A 37 20.92 5.08 -4.22
CA ASP A 37 21.31 6.07 -3.22
C ASP A 37 20.10 6.44 -2.35
N PHE A 38 19.91 5.66 -1.28
CA PHE A 38 18.81 5.88 -0.34
C PHE A 38 18.86 7.27 0.32
N LYS A 39 20.05 7.82 0.59
CA LYS A 39 20.17 9.13 1.23
C LYS A 39 19.76 10.26 0.28
N ALA A 40 20.20 10.20 -0.98
CA ALA A 40 19.79 11.16 -2.00
C ALA A 40 18.29 11.07 -2.29
N TYR A 41 17.73 9.85 -2.33
CA TYR A 41 16.29 9.64 -2.47
C TYR A 41 15.51 10.35 -1.37
N LEU A 42 15.87 10.14 -0.10
CA LEU A 42 15.20 10.80 1.02
C LEU A 42 15.32 12.32 0.96
N ALA A 43 16.52 12.85 0.67
CA ALA A 43 16.75 14.29 0.60
C ALA A 43 15.92 14.95 -0.52
N ARG A 44 15.77 14.27 -1.66
CA ARG A 44 15.01 14.77 -2.80
C ARG A 44 13.51 14.85 -2.52
N TYR A 45 12.96 13.82 -1.87
CA TYR A 45 11.51 13.67 -1.68
C TYR A 45 11.02 13.98 -0.26
N GLU A 46 11.88 14.49 0.64
CA GLU A 46 11.55 14.84 2.02
C GLU A 46 10.30 15.73 2.15
N SER A 47 10.13 16.66 1.20
CA SER A 47 8.99 17.59 1.20
C SER A 47 7.64 16.92 0.93
N ILE A 48 7.62 15.71 0.33
CA ILE A 48 6.39 14.98 -0.02
C ILE A 48 6.26 13.64 0.69
N ILE A 49 7.31 13.09 1.27
CA ILE A 49 7.23 11.87 2.10
C ILE A 49 6.77 12.26 3.51
N ASN A 50 5.81 11.51 4.04
CA ASN A 50 5.26 11.67 5.39
C ASN A 50 5.77 10.58 6.33
N LYS A 51 5.45 9.33 6.00
CA LYS A 51 5.82 8.14 6.75
C LYS A 51 6.42 7.12 5.79
N MET A 52 7.28 6.27 6.33
CA MET A 52 7.85 5.16 5.58
C MET A 52 7.64 3.83 6.27
N ALA A 53 7.35 2.80 5.47
CA ALA A 53 7.37 1.41 5.88
C ALA A 53 8.41 0.63 5.06
N LEU A 54 8.92 -0.46 5.61
CA LEU A 54 9.90 -1.33 4.97
C LEU A 54 9.36 -2.75 4.83
N ASP A 55 9.17 -3.18 3.59
CA ASP A 55 8.87 -4.55 3.21
C ASP A 55 10.15 -5.36 2.97
N CYS A 56 10.11 -6.64 3.32
CA CYS A 56 11.25 -7.54 3.25
C CYS A 56 11.55 -8.00 1.81
N GLY A 57 10.59 -7.83 0.89
CA GLY A 57 10.76 -8.09 -0.55
C GLY A 57 10.58 -9.54 -0.98
N MET A 58 10.06 -10.42 -0.11
CA MET A 58 9.77 -11.80 -0.47
C MET A 58 8.75 -11.90 -1.60
N PHE A 59 7.71 -11.07 -1.60
CA PHE A 59 6.74 -11.04 -2.69
C PHE A 59 7.39 -10.70 -4.04
N SER A 60 8.24 -9.67 -4.08
CA SER A 60 8.98 -9.29 -5.29
C SER A 60 9.90 -10.42 -5.74
N LYS A 61 10.65 -11.04 -4.83
CA LYS A 61 11.51 -12.18 -5.15
C LYS A 61 10.74 -13.36 -5.78
N THR A 62 9.53 -13.65 -5.31
CA THR A 62 8.71 -14.74 -5.85
C THR A 62 8.10 -14.42 -7.22
N ASN A 63 7.79 -13.15 -7.51
CA ASN A 63 7.03 -12.75 -8.71
C ASN A 63 7.84 -11.96 -9.75
N SER A 64 9.12 -11.71 -9.52
CA SER A 64 10.00 -10.97 -10.42
C SER A 64 11.32 -11.69 -10.64
N THR A 65 12.12 -11.22 -11.60
CA THR A 65 13.45 -11.76 -11.92
C THR A 65 14.54 -11.16 -11.03
N VAL A 66 14.27 -10.96 -9.74
CA VAL A 66 15.29 -10.49 -8.79
C VAL A 66 16.36 -11.56 -8.66
N ASP A 67 17.55 -11.27 -9.18
CA ASP A 67 18.72 -12.17 -9.14
C ASP A 67 19.40 -12.11 -7.77
N MET A 68 18.71 -12.65 -6.76
CA MET A 68 19.18 -12.69 -5.38
C MET A 68 18.63 -13.93 -4.69
N THR A 69 19.48 -14.67 -3.96
CA THR A 69 19.03 -15.80 -3.15
C THR A 69 18.21 -15.33 -1.94
N THR A 70 17.38 -16.21 -1.36
CA THR A 70 16.60 -15.88 -0.16
C THR A 70 17.50 -15.45 1.01
N GLN A 71 18.66 -16.09 1.15
CA GLN A 71 19.63 -15.75 2.18
C GLN A 71 20.27 -14.38 1.95
N GLN A 72 20.61 -14.03 0.70
CA GLN A 72 21.11 -12.69 0.37
C GLN A 72 20.05 -11.61 0.64
N LEU A 73 18.79 -11.89 0.30
CA LEU A 73 17.68 -10.97 0.57
C LEU A 73 17.47 -10.78 2.08
N PHE A 74 17.48 -11.86 2.86
CA PHE A 74 17.42 -11.81 4.32
C PHE A 74 18.57 -10.99 4.90
N ALA A 75 19.80 -11.23 4.45
CA ALA A 75 20.97 -10.49 4.90
C ALA A 75 20.87 -9.00 4.58
N LYS A 76 20.45 -8.65 3.35
CA LYS A 76 20.22 -7.27 2.93
C LYS A 76 19.16 -6.60 3.79
N HIS A 77 18.03 -7.28 4.03
CA HIS A 77 16.97 -6.80 4.90
C HIS A 77 17.45 -6.58 6.32
N ALA A 78 18.14 -7.55 6.93
CA ALA A 78 18.63 -7.44 8.30
C ALA A 78 19.63 -6.27 8.47
N ILE A 79 20.59 -6.14 7.55
CA ILE A 79 21.58 -5.07 7.58
C ILE A 79 20.90 -3.71 7.43
N HIS A 80 20.01 -3.57 6.44
CA HIS A 80 19.33 -2.30 6.18
C HIS A 80 18.42 -1.90 7.34
N SER A 81 17.62 -2.83 7.86
CA SER A 81 16.74 -2.62 8.99
C SER A 81 17.52 -2.25 10.27
N LYS A 82 18.72 -2.80 10.47
CA LYS A 82 19.58 -2.43 11.59
C LYS A 82 20.14 -1.01 11.47
N LEU A 83 20.56 -0.62 10.27
CA LEU A 83 21.23 0.67 10.04
C LEU A 83 20.25 1.85 9.91
N ASN A 84 19.01 1.60 9.49
CA ASN A 84 18.04 2.64 9.13
C ASN A 84 16.72 2.49 9.89
N ARG A 85 16.70 1.81 11.05
CA ARG A 85 15.45 1.51 11.78
C ARG A 85 14.63 2.76 12.08
N ASP A 86 15.29 3.84 12.46
CA ASP A 86 14.71 5.13 12.81
C ASP A 86 13.98 5.82 11.66
N ARG A 87 14.26 5.43 10.41
CA ARG A 87 13.62 5.99 9.21
C ARG A 87 12.23 5.43 8.96
N TYR A 88 11.86 4.31 9.59
CA TYR A 88 10.63 3.60 9.29
C TYR A 88 9.69 3.55 10.49
N GLU A 89 8.41 3.82 10.26
CA GLU A 89 7.35 3.58 11.25
C GLU A 89 7.14 2.07 11.42
N LEU A 90 7.13 1.33 10.31
CA LEU A 90 6.97 -0.11 10.27
C LEU A 90 8.14 -0.77 9.52
N VAL A 91 8.67 -1.83 10.09
CA VAL A 91 9.59 -2.75 9.40
C VAL A 91 9.00 -4.15 9.50
N PHE A 92 8.62 -4.73 8.36
CA PHE A 92 7.97 -6.03 8.34
C PHE A 92 8.98 -7.18 8.51
N SER A 93 8.57 -8.23 9.21
CA SER A 93 9.41 -9.43 9.37
C SER A 93 9.66 -10.11 8.03
N PHE A 94 10.76 -10.85 7.92
CA PHE A 94 11.04 -11.67 6.76
C PHE A 94 10.08 -12.87 6.70
N ASP A 95 9.17 -12.88 5.74
CA ASP A 95 8.05 -13.82 5.61
C ASP A 95 8.20 -14.72 4.37
N GLU A 96 9.15 -15.65 4.45
CA GLU A 96 9.48 -16.52 3.31
C GLU A 96 8.36 -17.48 2.92
N SER A 97 7.61 -18.01 3.90
CA SER A 97 6.58 -19.01 3.66
C SER A 97 5.18 -18.41 3.74
N PHE A 98 4.43 -18.52 2.64
CA PHE A 98 3.03 -18.11 2.55
C PHE A 98 2.04 -19.26 2.82
N GLU A 99 2.55 -20.44 3.14
CA GLU A 99 1.75 -21.65 3.33
C GLU A 99 1.11 -21.68 4.73
N PRO A 100 0.04 -22.49 4.95
CA PRO A 100 -0.65 -22.56 6.24
C PRO A 100 0.21 -22.99 7.44
N ASP A 101 1.32 -23.67 7.20
CA ASP A 101 2.36 -24.10 8.16
C ASP A 101 3.61 -23.20 8.11
N GLY A 102 3.53 -22.06 7.42
CA GLY A 102 4.63 -21.10 7.30
C GLY A 102 4.97 -20.36 8.60
N PHE A 103 4.13 -20.49 9.64
CA PHE A 103 4.30 -19.78 10.90
C PHE A 103 5.66 -20.08 11.54
N GLU A 104 6.04 -21.35 11.66
CA GLU A 104 7.30 -21.77 12.30
C GLU A 104 8.50 -21.22 11.52
N ILE A 105 8.48 -21.31 10.20
CA ILE A 105 9.55 -20.82 9.31
C ILE A 105 9.71 -19.30 9.47
N ASN A 106 8.62 -18.56 9.36
CA ASN A 106 8.65 -17.10 9.47
C ASN A 106 9.02 -16.65 10.89
N TYR A 107 8.61 -17.41 11.91
CA TYR A 107 8.97 -17.15 13.30
C TYR A 107 10.47 -17.37 13.56
N VAL A 108 11.11 -18.35 12.94
CA VAL A 108 12.57 -18.53 13.02
C VAL A 108 13.31 -17.32 12.46
N HIS A 109 12.88 -16.81 11.30
CA HIS A 109 13.46 -15.61 10.70
C HIS A 109 13.25 -14.38 11.60
N LEU A 110 12.06 -14.22 12.17
CA LEU A 110 11.76 -13.16 13.13
C LEU A 110 12.63 -13.24 14.39
N ALA A 111 12.82 -14.44 14.95
CA ALA A 111 13.71 -14.65 16.09
C ALA A 111 15.17 -14.32 15.76
N ARG A 112 15.61 -14.61 14.53
CA ARG A 112 16.95 -14.26 14.04
C ARG A 112 17.14 -12.75 13.88
N LEU A 113 16.14 -12.02 13.38
CA LEU A 113 16.20 -10.55 13.31
C LEU A 113 16.34 -9.95 14.72
N LYS A 114 15.59 -10.49 15.70
CA LYS A 114 15.67 -10.09 17.10
C LYS A 114 17.04 -10.38 17.72
N SER A 115 17.64 -11.55 17.46
CA SER A 115 18.96 -11.87 18.00
C SER A 115 20.09 -10.99 17.42
N LEU A 116 19.86 -10.34 16.27
CA LEU A 116 20.76 -9.34 15.69
C LEU A 116 20.60 -7.94 16.31
N GLY A 117 19.69 -7.77 17.27
CA GLY A 117 19.38 -6.51 17.94
C GLY A 117 18.43 -5.61 17.16
N ILE A 118 17.68 -6.15 16.20
CA ILE A 118 16.71 -5.37 15.43
C ILE A 118 15.38 -5.36 16.17
N GLU A 119 15.03 -4.22 16.75
CA GLU A 119 13.84 -4.03 17.56
C GLU A 119 12.65 -3.52 16.76
N ASN A 120 11.45 -3.64 17.34
CA ASN A 120 10.19 -3.13 16.79
C ASN A 120 9.92 -3.59 15.35
N ILE A 121 10.21 -4.86 15.07
CA ILE A 121 9.80 -5.56 13.84
C ILE A 121 8.31 -5.92 13.93
N THR A 122 7.58 -5.62 12.86
CA THR A 122 6.17 -5.97 12.67
C THR A 122 6.06 -7.39 12.09
N PRO A 123 5.67 -8.41 12.88
CA PRO A 123 5.44 -9.76 12.36
C PRO A 123 4.30 -9.81 11.35
N VAL A 124 4.41 -10.70 10.37
CA VAL A 124 3.37 -10.95 9.36
C VAL A 124 2.58 -12.21 9.70
N VAL A 125 1.25 -12.07 9.67
CA VAL A 125 0.27 -13.14 9.87
C VAL A 125 -0.16 -13.69 8.52
N HIS A 126 0.00 -15.00 8.31
CA HIS A 126 -0.40 -15.70 7.09
C HIS A 126 -1.61 -16.62 7.30
N ASN A 127 -2.14 -16.71 8.52
CA ASN A 127 -3.33 -17.51 8.77
C ASN A 127 -4.26 -16.86 9.82
N LEU A 128 -5.36 -16.28 9.36
CA LEU A 128 -6.38 -15.66 10.21
C LEU A 128 -7.27 -16.70 10.92
N LYS A 129 -7.18 -17.98 10.55
CA LYS A 129 -7.98 -19.04 11.17
C LYS A 129 -7.29 -19.69 12.37
N ASN A 130 -5.98 -19.56 12.49
CA ASN A 130 -5.21 -20.18 13.57
C ASN A 130 -4.92 -19.18 14.72
N PHE A 131 -3.90 -19.50 15.52
CA PHE A 131 -3.50 -18.78 16.72
C PHE A 131 -2.50 -17.64 16.49
N GLU A 132 -2.05 -17.37 15.26
CA GLU A 132 -0.94 -16.43 14.95
C GLU A 132 -1.13 -15.05 15.57
N VAL A 133 -2.28 -14.42 15.34
CA VAL A 133 -2.62 -13.10 15.92
C VAL A 133 -2.51 -13.15 17.44
N THR A 134 -3.09 -14.18 18.06
CA THR A 134 -3.04 -14.37 19.52
C THR A 134 -1.60 -14.60 20.02
N ALA A 135 -0.77 -15.31 19.26
CA ALA A 135 0.64 -15.52 19.63
C ALA A 135 1.43 -14.21 19.65
N PHE A 136 1.24 -13.34 18.65
CA PHE A 136 1.92 -12.04 18.62
C PHE A 136 1.42 -11.10 19.72
N ILE A 137 0.11 -11.09 20.01
CA ILE A 137 -0.44 -10.37 21.17
C ILE A 137 0.22 -10.84 22.48
N ARG A 138 0.25 -12.16 22.73
CA ARG A 138 0.82 -12.73 23.96
C ARG A 138 2.33 -12.48 24.12
N LYS A 139 3.05 -12.31 23.01
CA LYS A 139 4.48 -11.99 22.99
C LYS A 139 4.77 -10.49 23.15
N GLY A 140 3.73 -9.66 23.31
CA GLY A 140 3.87 -8.22 23.58
C GLY A 140 4.29 -7.40 22.37
N TYR A 141 3.98 -7.85 21.15
CA TYR A 141 4.21 -7.02 19.96
C TYR A 141 3.27 -5.82 19.96
N THR A 142 3.77 -4.67 19.51
CA THR A 142 3.02 -3.42 19.37
C THR A 142 2.43 -3.24 17.98
N SER A 143 2.80 -4.09 17.02
CA SER A 143 2.31 -4.08 15.66
C SER A 143 2.21 -5.50 15.10
N VAL A 144 1.30 -5.70 14.13
CA VAL A 144 1.19 -6.90 13.29
C VAL A 144 0.80 -6.50 11.87
N ALA A 145 1.22 -7.28 10.89
CA ALA A 145 0.75 -7.16 9.51
C ALA A 145 -0.08 -8.39 9.12
N ILE A 146 -1.12 -8.20 8.31
CA ILE A 146 -1.90 -9.29 7.73
C ILE A 146 -1.42 -9.51 6.30
N GLY A 147 -0.67 -10.59 6.11
CA GLY A 147 -0.03 -10.95 4.85
C GLY A 147 -0.94 -11.70 3.89
N ARG A 148 -0.32 -12.17 2.79
CA ARG A 148 -0.99 -12.96 1.76
C ARG A 148 -1.50 -14.28 2.34
N GLN A 149 -2.79 -14.55 2.12
CA GLN A 149 -3.45 -15.80 2.49
C GLN A 149 -4.82 -15.95 1.81
N LYS A 150 -5.37 -17.17 1.82
CA LYS A 150 -6.72 -17.43 1.29
C LYS A 150 -7.78 -16.74 2.15
N GLY A 151 -8.61 -15.92 1.50
CA GLY A 151 -9.71 -15.21 2.18
C GLY A 151 -9.27 -13.96 2.95
N LYS A 152 -8.08 -13.40 2.67
CA LYS A 152 -7.56 -12.19 3.34
C LYS A 152 -8.53 -10.99 3.29
N THR A 153 -9.36 -10.90 2.24
CA THR A 153 -10.37 -9.83 2.06
C THR A 153 -11.76 -10.21 2.54
N ASN A 154 -11.98 -11.41 3.08
CA ASN A 154 -13.29 -11.82 3.60
C ASN A 154 -13.55 -11.15 4.96
N PRO A 155 -14.55 -10.24 5.08
CA PRO A 155 -14.80 -9.52 6.33
C PRO A 155 -15.09 -10.44 7.52
N LYS A 156 -15.73 -11.60 7.29
CA LYS A 156 -16.04 -12.57 8.34
C LYS A 156 -14.79 -13.22 8.96
N LEU A 157 -13.67 -13.24 8.24
CA LEU A 157 -12.39 -13.74 8.72
C LEU A 157 -11.47 -12.61 9.18
N LEU A 158 -11.40 -11.54 8.40
CA LEU A 158 -10.49 -10.42 8.65
C LEU A 158 -10.90 -9.62 9.88
N PHE A 159 -12.15 -9.15 9.94
CA PHE A 159 -12.55 -8.16 10.95
C PHE A 159 -12.37 -8.69 12.37
N PRO A 160 -12.85 -9.90 12.74
CA PRO A 160 -12.68 -10.40 14.11
C PRO A 160 -11.22 -10.39 14.59
N ARG A 161 -10.27 -10.65 13.69
CA ARG A 161 -8.83 -10.65 14.01
C ARG A 161 -8.24 -9.26 14.13
N VAL A 162 -8.67 -8.33 13.28
CA VAL A 162 -8.24 -6.93 13.37
C VAL A 162 -8.80 -6.29 14.65
N PHE A 163 -10.09 -6.46 14.94
CA PHE A 163 -10.69 -5.99 16.19
C PHE A 163 -10.02 -6.62 17.42
N GLN A 164 -9.69 -7.91 17.37
CA GLN A 164 -8.92 -8.56 18.42
C GLN A 164 -7.57 -7.86 18.64
N ALA A 165 -6.79 -7.60 17.59
CA ALA A 165 -5.49 -6.95 17.71
C ALA A 165 -5.61 -5.50 18.22
N ILE A 166 -6.58 -4.74 17.71
CA ILE A 166 -6.83 -3.34 18.11
C ILE A 166 -7.26 -3.24 19.58
N ALA A 167 -8.05 -4.19 20.09
CA ALA A 167 -8.41 -4.24 21.51
C ALA A 167 -7.20 -4.39 22.44
N TYR A 168 -6.09 -4.95 21.94
CA TYR A 168 -4.80 -5.03 22.64
C TYR A 168 -3.83 -3.92 22.24
N ARG A 169 -4.33 -2.85 21.58
CA ARG A 169 -3.58 -1.66 21.16
C ARG A 169 -2.45 -1.93 20.16
N LEU A 170 -2.58 -2.99 19.34
CA LEU A 170 -1.64 -3.24 18.26
C LEU A 170 -1.92 -2.33 17.08
N HIS A 171 -0.87 -1.83 16.44
CA HIS A 171 -0.94 -1.28 15.10
C HIS A 171 -1.13 -2.42 14.09
N VAL A 172 -2.17 -2.35 13.24
CA VAL A 172 -2.49 -3.42 12.28
C VAL A 172 -2.30 -2.90 10.85
N HIS A 173 -1.37 -3.51 10.12
CA HIS A 173 -1.15 -3.25 8.69
C HIS A 173 -1.83 -4.31 7.81
N LEU A 174 -2.48 -3.92 6.73
CA LEU A 174 -3.09 -4.84 5.76
C LEU A 174 -2.30 -4.87 4.45
N PHE A 175 -1.70 -6.01 4.11
CA PHE A 175 -0.93 -6.10 2.87
C PHE A 175 -1.82 -6.18 1.63
N GLY A 176 -1.72 -5.17 0.76
CA GLY A 176 -2.42 -5.12 -0.52
C GLY A 176 -3.94 -5.25 -0.40
N ILE A 177 -4.54 -4.61 0.60
CA ILE A 177 -6.00 -4.52 0.79
C ILE A 177 -6.35 -3.04 0.85
N THR A 178 -6.90 -2.51 -0.23
CA THR A 178 -7.21 -1.08 -0.38
C THR A 178 -8.62 -0.80 -0.89
N GLU A 179 -9.47 -1.83 -0.93
CA GLU A 179 -10.86 -1.69 -1.33
C GLU A 179 -11.63 -0.88 -0.30
N PHE A 180 -12.19 0.27 -0.71
CA PHE A 180 -12.92 1.20 0.17
C PHE A 180 -13.90 0.48 1.11
N ASN A 181 -14.75 -0.40 0.59
CA ASN A 181 -15.77 -1.12 1.39
C ASN A 181 -15.17 -1.99 2.51
N ILE A 182 -13.95 -2.49 2.33
CA ILE A 182 -13.23 -3.24 3.37
C ILE A 182 -12.61 -2.25 4.35
N LEU A 183 -11.94 -1.21 3.85
CA LEU A 183 -11.25 -0.24 4.67
C LEU A 183 -12.18 0.49 5.65
N VAL A 184 -13.35 0.94 5.20
CA VAL A 184 -14.29 1.66 6.09
C VAL A 184 -14.86 0.80 7.22
N GLY A 185 -14.95 -0.52 7.00
CA GLY A 185 -15.47 -1.48 7.99
C GLY A 185 -14.40 -2.09 8.90
N CYS A 186 -13.12 -1.84 8.63
CA CYS A 186 -12.00 -2.48 9.29
C CYS A 186 -11.17 -1.46 10.08
N PRO A 187 -10.99 -1.60 11.42
CA PRO A 187 -10.21 -0.67 12.22
C PRO A 187 -8.69 -0.85 12.06
N ALA A 188 -8.23 -1.34 10.91
CA ALA A 188 -6.81 -1.44 10.64
C ALA A 188 -6.18 -0.05 10.61
N THR A 189 -4.97 0.08 11.15
CA THR A 189 -4.30 1.37 11.25
C THR A 189 -3.62 1.77 9.94
N SER A 190 -3.25 0.79 9.11
CA SER A 190 -2.65 1.06 7.80
C SER A 190 -2.85 -0.06 6.78
N CYS A 191 -2.56 0.22 5.51
CA CYS A 191 -2.44 -0.74 4.42
C CYS A 191 -1.45 -0.24 3.37
N ASP A 192 -1.18 -1.05 2.34
CA ASP A 192 -0.36 -0.63 1.20
C ASP A 192 -1.02 -0.98 -0.15
N SER A 193 -0.56 -0.31 -1.22
CA SER A 193 -1.03 -0.54 -2.59
C SER A 193 0.06 -0.39 -3.64
N THR A 194 0.17 -1.38 -4.53
CA THR A 194 0.85 -1.27 -5.83
C THR A 194 -0.12 -0.93 -6.96
N SER A 195 -1.44 -0.95 -6.72
CA SER A 195 -2.42 -0.87 -7.81
C SER A 195 -2.41 0.49 -8.52
N TRP A 196 -1.87 1.55 -7.92
CA TRP A 196 -1.65 2.83 -8.62
C TRP A 196 -0.70 2.69 -9.83
N LEU A 197 0.28 1.78 -9.73
CA LEU A 197 1.22 1.46 -10.80
C LEU A 197 0.61 0.48 -11.80
N ASP A 198 0.05 -0.62 -11.29
CA ASP A 198 -0.54 -1.69 -12.12
C ASP A 198 -1.72 -1.18 -12.97
N ASP A 199 -2.58 -0.35 -12.37
CA ASP A 199 -3.69 0.27 -13.09
C ASP A 199 -3.16 1.21 -14.17
N ALA A 200 -2.21 2.09 -13.84
CA ALA A 200 -1.67 3.05 -14.79
C ALA A 200 -1.01 2.40 -16.01
N ASN A 201 -0.20 1.36 -15.80
CA ASN A 201 0.48 0.57 -16.84
C ASN A 201 -0.50 -0.21 -17.72
N THR A 202 -1.76 -0.33 -17.29
CA THR A 202 -2.82 -1.01 -18.04
C THR A 202 -3.91 -0.06 -18.48
N GLY A 203 -3.61 1.24 -18.59
CA GLY A 203 -4.51 2.27 -19.10
C GLY A 203 -5.61 2.70 -18.13
N VAL A 204 -5.55 2.31 -16.85
CA VAL A 204 -6.61 2.56 -15.87
C VAL A 204 -6.26 3.74 -14.96
N VAL A 205 -7.26 4.57 -14.67
CA VAL A 205 -7.22 5.64 -13.69
C VAL A 205 -8.35 5.43 -12.69
N ARG A 206 -8.04 5.54 -11.40
CA ARG A 206 -9.04 5.63 -10.35
C ARG A 206 -9.35 7.08 -10.04
N PHE A 207 -10.61 7.40 -9.88
CA PHE A 207 -11.08 8.74 -9.56
C PHE A 207 -12.07 8.68 -8.40
N TRP A 208 -11.80 9.45 -7.34
CA TRP A 208 -12.80 9.67 -6.30
C TRP A 208 -13.76 10.76 -6.76
N ASN A 209 -14.90 10.36 -7.31
CA ASN A 209 -15.84 11.25 -7.98
C ASN A 209 -16.80 11.90 -6.97
N PRO A 210 -16.65 13.17 -6.59
CA PRO A 210 -17.51 13.80 -5.59
C PRO A 210 -18.99 13.85 -6.02
N ALA A 211 -19.29 13.85 -7.33
CA ALA A 211 -20.64 13.89 -7.87
C ALA A 211 -21.35 12.52 -7.83
N LYS A 212 -20.61 11.42 -7.68
CA LYS A 212 -21.19 10.08 -7.59
C LYS A 212 -22.02 9.92 -6.31
N VAL A 213 -23.20 9.33 -6.47
CA VAL A 213 -24.11 8.99 -5.37
C VAL A 213 -23.60 7.76 -4.62
N GLY A 214 -23.81 7.74 -3.30
CA GLY A 214 -23.41 6.66 -2.41
C GLY A 214 -22.14 6.96 -1.64
N GLU A 215 -21.78 6.03 -0.74
CA GLU A 215 -20.60 6.17 0.12
C GLU A 215 -19.30 5.92 -0.64
N ASN A 216 -19.29 4.87 -1.47
CA ASN A 216 -18.15 4.55 -2.30
C ASN A 216 -18.20 5.35 -3.60
N LYS A 217 -17.41 6.42 -3.65
CA LYS A 217 -17.34 7.34 -4.79
C LYS A 217 -16.23 7.01 -5.78
N THR A 218 -15.59 5.86 -5.66
CA THR A 218 -14.54 5.44 -6.61
C THR A 218 -15.15 5.09 -7.95
N ASP A 219 -14.67 5.74 -9.00
CA ASP A 219 -14.82 5.35 -10.39
C ASP A 219 -13.50 4.81 -10.94
N VAL A 220 -13.60 3.87 -11.88
CA VAL A 220 -12.47 3.20 -12.54
C VAL A 220 -12.59 3.47 -14.03
N ILE A 221 -11.76 4.38 -14.53
CA ILE A 221 -11.81 4.92 -15.88
C ILE A 221 -10.70 4.28 -16.70
N TYR A 222 -11.02 3.84 -17.91
CA TYR A 222 -10.09 3.17 -18.81
C TYR A 222 -9.79 4.02 -20.05
N PHE A 223 -8.50 4.17 -20.31
CA PHE A 223 -7.88 4.85 -21.43
C PHE A 223 -7.27 3.78 -22.34
N PRO A 224 -8.02 3.30 -23.35
CA PRO A 224 -7.57 2.19 -24.17
C PRO A 224 -6.45 2.61 -25.13
N ASP A 225 -5.47 1.72 -25.33
CA ASP A 225 -4.39 1.92 -26.31
C ASP A 225 -4.88 1.82 -27.76
N ASN A 226 -6.03 1.16 -27.97
CA ASN A 226 -6.67 0.95 -29.26
C ASN A 226 -8.18 1.21 -29.17
N GLU A 227 -8.76 1.81 -30.20
CA GLU A 227 -10.21 2.03 -30.26
C GLU A 227 -11.01 0.73 -30.11
N GLY A 228 -12.15 0.82 -29.41
CA GLY A 228 -13.05 -0.32 -29.17
C GLY A 228 -12.60 -1.30 -28.08
N LYS A 229 -11.38 -1.19 -27.54
CA LYS A 229 -10.93 -2.03 -26.41
C LYS A 229 -11.71 -1.67 -25.15
N ILE A 230 -12.31 -2.67 -24.51
CA ILE A 230 -12.99 -2.55 -23.22
C ILE A 230 -12.24 -3.37 -22.17
N LYS A 231 -12.30 -2.92 -20.91
CA LYS A 231 -11.76 -3.66 -19.78
C LYS A 231 -12.86 -3.87 -18.75
N ARG A 232 -13.07 -5.13 -18.34
CA ARG A 232 -14.15 -5.50 -17.40
C ARG A 232 -14.03 -4.71 -16.09
N GLY A 233 -15.15 -4.18 -15.61
CA GLY A 233 -15.20 -3.41 -14.36
C GLY A 233 -14.68 -1.98 -14.48
N THR A 234 -14.49 -1.48 -15.69
CA THR A 234 -14.06 -0.10 -15.97
C THR A 234 -15.03 0.59 -16.92
N GLN A 235 -14.99 1.92 -16.97
CA GLN A 235 -15.71 2.73 -17.94
C GLN A 235 -14.71 3.36 -18.92
N VAL A 236 -14.94 3.22 -20.23
CA VAL A 236 -14.07 3.85 -21.24
C VAL A 236 -14.23 5.37 -21.14
N TYR A 237 -13.12 6.12 -21.11
CA TYR A 237 -13.15 7.55 -20.84
C TYR A 237 -14.04 8.36 -21.81
N THR A 238 -14.16 7.92 -23.08
CA THR A 238 -15.01 8.58 -24.08
C THR A 238 -16.51 8.43 -23.82
N GLN A 239 -16.90 7.45 -23.01
CA GLN A 239 -18.27 7.11 -22.65
C GLN A 239 -18.56 7.37 -21.17
N TYR A 240 -17.59 7.93 -20.45
CA TYR A 240 -17.69 8.12 -19.02
C TYR A 240 -18.68 9.26 -18.71
N GLU A 241 -19.71 8.95 -17.92
CA GLU A 241 -20.81 9.86 -17.58
C GLU A 241 -20.33 11.15 -16.92
N TYR A 242 -19.34 11.05 -16.03
CA TYR A 242 -18.78 12.19 -15.27
C TYR A 242 -17.47 12.71 -15.86
N LEU A 243 -17.36 12.69 -17.19
CA LEU A 243 -16.12 13.08 -17.87
C LEU A 243 -15.75 14.54 -17.60
N ASP A 244 -16.71 15.44 -17.45
CA ASP A 244 -16.43 16.86 -17.23
C ASP A 244 -15.96 17.14 -15.79
N GLU A 245 -16.50 16.45 -14.79
CA GLU A 245 -16.00 16.45 -13.42
C GLU A 245 -14.57 15.90 -13.36
N PHE A 246 -14.31 14.81 -14.09
CA PHE A 246 -12.97 14.24 -14.16
C PHE A 246 -11.98 15.19 -14.87
N LYS A 247 -12.38 15.87 -15.95
CA LYS A 247 -11.57 16.92 -16.59
C LYS A 247 -11.27 18.06 -15.63
N GLY A 248 -12.25 18.50 -14.85
CA GLY A 248 -12.08 19.52 -13.82
C GLY A 248 -11.14 19.08 -12.71
N PHE A 249 -11.20 17.81 -12.30
CA PHE A 249 -10.26 17.26 -11.32
C PHE A 249 -8.83 17.25 -11.84
N ILE A 250 -8.58 16.73 -13.05
CA ILE A 250 -7.20 16.65 -13.59
C ILE A 250 -6.63 18.02 -13.95
N SER A 251 -7.47 19.00 -14.29
CA SER A 251 -7.02 20.36 -14.61
C SER A 251 -6.45 21.08 -13.38
N ASN A 252 -6.88 20.73 -12.16
CA ASN A 252 -6.28 21.23 -10.92
C ASN A 252 -4.79 20.87 -10.78
N TYR A 253 -4.34 19.82 -11.49
CA TYR A 253 -2.93 19.42 -11.57
C TYR A 253 -2.25 19.87 -12.88
N GLY A 254 -2.90 20.74 -13.66
CA GLY A 254 -2.41 21.17 -14.97
C GLY A 254 -2.36 20.04 -15.99
N LEU A 255 -3.24 19.05 -15.88
CA LEU A 255 -3.36 17.93 -16.83
C LEU A 255 -4.64 18.04 -17.67
N THR A 256 -4.62 17.36 -18.80
CA THR A 256 -5.74 17.22 -19.73
C THR A 256 -5.89 15.76 -20.15
N ILE A 257 -7.02 15.40 -20.78
CA ILE A 257 -7.22 14.06 -21.36
C ILE A 257 -6.11 13.72 -22.38
N ARG A 258 -5.61 14.71 -23.12
CA ARG A 258 -4.49 14.52 -24.07
C ARG A 258 -3.21 14.10 -23.36
N ASN A 259 -2.95 14.56 -22.13
CA ASN A 259 -1.80 14.10 -21.36
C ASN A 259 -1.94 12.61 -21.04
N LEU A 260 -3.14 12.19 -20.60
CA LEU A 260 -3.42 10.79 -20.25
C LEU A 260 -3.35 9.86 -21.47
N ASN A 261 -3.78 10.29 -22.66
CA ASN A 261 -3.66 9.49 -23.89
C ASN A 261 -2.30 9.63 -24.60
N GLY A 262 -1.42 10.51 -24.12
CA GLY A 262 -0.16 10.83 -24.79
C GLY A 262 0.96 9.82 -24.50
N LEU A 263 2.14 10.08 -25.06
CA LEU A 263 3.34 9.25 -24.87
C LEU A 263 3.78 9.10 -23.40
N LYS A 264 3.44 10.08 -22.56
CA LYS A 264 3.67 10.05 -21.10
C LYS A 264 2.40 9.64 -20.31
N GLY A 265 1.44 9.02 -20.98
CA GLY A 265 0.14 8.67 -20.40
C GLY A 265 0.28 7.83 -19.14
N ASP A 266 1.11 6.78 -19.17
CA ASP A 266 1.36 5.92 -18.00
C ASP A 266 1.86 6.72 -16.80
N LEU A 267 2.83 7.61 -17.00
CA LEU A 267 3.37 8.45 -15.93
C LEU A 267 2.29 9.34 -15.29
N TYR A 268 1.46 10.00 -16.11
CA TYR A 268 0.40 10.85 -15.57
C TYR A 268 -0.72 10.04 -14.91
N ARG A 269 -1.02 8.84 -15.41
CA ARG A 269 -1.95 7.92 -14.75
C ARG A 269 -1.39 7.41 -13.41
N GLN A 270 -0.09 7.13 -13.32
CA GLN A 270 0.59 6.77 -12.07
C GLN A 270 0.46 7.89 -11.04
N PHE A 271 0.79 9.13 -11.44
CA PHE A 271 0.59 10.33 -10.61
C PHE A 271 -0.85 10.45 -10.10
N LEU A 272 -1.85 10.34 -10.99
CA LEU A 272 -3.26 10.39 -10.60
C LEU A 272 -3.65 9.23 -9.67
N GLY A 273 -3.10 8.03 -9.88
CA GLY A 273 -3.29 6.89 -8.98
C GLY A 273 -2.77 7.17 -7.57
N MET A 274 -1.61 7.82 -7.44
CA MET A 274 -1.08 8.23 -6.14
C MET A 274 -2.00 9.26 -5.45
N MET A 275 -2.49 10.26 -6.20
CA MET A 275 -3.44 11.26 -5.68
C MET A 275 -4.79 10.63 -5.27
N TYR A 276 -5.24 9.61 -6.00
CA TYR A 276 -6.42 8.83 -5.62
C TYR A 276 -6.23 8.14 -4.27
N TYR A 277 -5.12 7.42 -4.04
CA TYR A 277 -4.91 6.75 -2.75
C TYR A 277 -4.70 7.73 -1.60
N ARG A 278 -4.09 8.89 -1.87
CA ARG A 278 -4.02 9.97 -0.87
C ARG A 278 -5.42 10.48 -0.50
N THR A 279 -6.29 10.67 -1.49
CA THR A 279 -7.68 11.07 -1.25
C THR A 279 -8.45 10.00 -0.48
N LEU A 280 -8.26 8.73 -0.85
CA LEU A 280 -8.89 7.59 -0.19
C LEU A 280 -8.47 7.49 1.29
N GLU A 281 -7.19 7.75 1.59
CA GLU A 281 -6.65 7.80 2.95
C GLU A 281 -7.39 8.85 3.81
N ASP A 282 -7.55 10.07 3.30
CA ASP A 282 -8.28 11.14 4.00
C ASP A 282 -9.74 10.74 4.26
N VAL A 283 -10.41 10.22 3.24
CA VAL A 283 -11.82 9.81 3.33
C VAL A 283 -11.99 8.70 4.37
N VAL A 284 -11.20 7.62 4.28
CA VAL A 284 -11.30 6.48 5.21
C VAL A 284 -10.94 6.92 6.63
N THR A 285 -9.90 7.73 6.80
CA THR A 285 -9.50 8.25 8.11
C THR A 285 -10.60 9.06 8.77
N GLU A 286 -11.28 9.92 8.01
CA GLU A 286 -12.38 10.72 8.53
C GLU A 286 -13.59 9.86 8.89
N LEU A 287 -13.90 8.84 8.09
CA LEU A 287 -14.96 7.88 8.41
C LEU A 287 -14.62 7.06 9.67
N HIS A 288 -13.37 6.65 9.83
CA HIS A 288 -12.90 5.95 11.03
C HIS A 288 -13.05 6.81 12.29
N ARG A 289 -12.68 8.09 12.23
CA ARG A 289 -12.84 9.04 13.36
C ARG A 289 -14.28 9.22 13.79
N LYS A 290 -15.21 9.14 12.84
CA LYS A 290 -16.66 9.25 13.09
C LYS A 290 -17.31 7.93 13.50
N ASN A 291 -16.60 6.81 13.40
CA ASN A 291 -17.15 5.50 13.70
C ASN A 291 -17.01 5.19 15.20
N PRO A 292 -18.12 5.11 15.96
CA PRO A 292 -18.08 4.86 17.40
C PRO A 292 -17.53 3.47 17.76
N LEU A 293 -17.50 2.52 16.82
CA LEU A 293 -16.90 1.20 17.03
C LEU A 293 -15.37 1.22 17.03
N PHE A 294 -14.75 2.30 16.54
CA PHE A 294 -13.29 2.40 16.41
C PHE A 294 -12.67 3.38 17.41
N THR A 295 -13.49 4.19 18.08
CA THR A 295 -13.04 5.27 18.98
C THR A 295 -13.20 4.92 20.47
N SER A 296 -13.62 3.69 20.79
CA SER A 296 -13.81 3.16 22.15
C SER A 296 -12.54 2.56 22.75
#